data_AF-A0A5J9SM23-F1
#
_entry.id   AF-A0A5J9SM23-F1
#
_cell.length_a   1.000
_cell.length_b   1.000
_cell.length_c   1.000
_cell.angle_alpha   90.00
_cell.angle_beta   90.00
_cell.angle_gamma   90.00
#
_symmetry.space_group_name_H-M   'P 1'
#
loop_
_entity.id
_entity.type
_entity.pdbx_description
1 polymer ?
#
loop_
_entity_poly.entity_id
_entity_poly.type
_entity_poly.pdbx_seq_one_letter_code
_entity_poly.pdbx_strand_id
1 'polypeptide(L)'
;MPRGAPAGGCGVPGVRESRGQEEGRAEMYFKQAVAAEPADGEAMRRYAIFLWHARGDMAAAEDMFTDAIDEEPESSHIRSSYAWFLWMTGGLDTCLVDTINVNDDAE
;
A
#
# COMPACT_ATOMS: atom_id res chain seq x y z
N MET A 1 -22.14 -30.65 -18.94
CA MET A 1 -22.85 -29.37 -18.76
C MET A 1 -21.82 -28.29 -18.44
N PRO A 2 -21.45 -27.38 -19.35
CA PRO A 2 -20.64 -26.22 -18.99
C PRO A 2 -21.57 -25.06 -18.60
N ARG A 3 -21.48 -24.60 -17.34
CA ARG A 3 -22.15 -23.36 -16.91
C ARG A 3 -21.22 -22.20 -17.24
N GLY A 4 -21.50 -21.53 -18.35
CA GLY A 4 -20.96 -20.21 -18.65
C GLY A 4 -21.56 -19.17 -17.71
N ALA A 5 -20.73 -18.27 -17.21
CA ALA A 5 -21.15 -17.03 -16.59
C ALA A 5 -20.29 -15.90 -17.18
N PRO A 6 -20.88 -14.96 -17.95
CA PRO A 6 -20.20 -13.71 -18.23
C PRO A 6 -20.36 -12.81 -16.99
N ALA A 7 -19.25 -12.53 -16.30
CA ALA A 7 -19.19 -11.46 -15.31
C ALA A 7 -19.11 -10.11 -16.02
N GLY A 8 -20.21 -9.74 -16.69
CA GLY A 8 -20.45 -8.38 -17.16
C GLY A 8 -20.92 -7.55 -15.98
N GLY A 9 -19.97 -6.99 -15.21
CA GLY A 9 -20.28 -6.00 -14.19
C GLY A 9 -20.93 -4.77 -14.84
N CYS A 10 -22.07 -4.34 -14.30
CA CYS A 10 -22.74 -3.11 -14.68
C CYS A 10 -21.82 -1.91 -14.41
N GLY A 11 -21.04 -1.51 -15.40
CA GLY A 11 -20.32 -0.24 -15.38
C GLY A 11 -21.34 0.89 -15.51
N VAL A 12 -21.67 1.56 -14.40
CA VAL A 12 -22.27 2.90 -14.43
C VAL A 12 -21.22 3.85 -15.03
N PRO A 13 -21.42 4.40 -16.24
CA PRO A 13 -20.50 5.36 -16.80
C PRO A 13 -20.74 6.70 -16.10
N GLY A 14 -19.79 7.16 -15.27
CA GLY A 14 -19.86 8.51 -14.70
C GLY A 14 -19.13 8.75 -13.37
N VAL A 15 -18.65 7.72 -12.66
CA VAL A 15 -18.12 7.91 -11.28
C VAL A 15 -16.62 8.24 -11.21
N ARG A 16 -15.88 8.19 -12.32
CA ARG A 16 -14.42 8.37 -12.30
C ARG A 16 -13.96 9.77 -11.84
N GLU A 17 -14.79 10.79 -11.99
CA GLU A 17 -14.41 12.19 -11.69
C GLU A 17 -14.76 12.63 -10.26
N SER A 18 -15.62 11.87 -9.56
CA SER A 18 -15.98 12.14 -8.15
C SER A 18 -14.97 11.54 -7.17
N ARG A 19 -14.46 10.34 -7.46
CA ARG A 19 -13.53 9.60 -6.59
C ARG A 19 -12.22 10.33 -6.35
N GLY A 20 -11.61 10.87 -7.40
CA GLY A 20 -10.35 11.62 -7.30
C GLY A 20 -10.44 12.93 -6.51
N GLN A 21 -11.62 13.56 -6.48
CA GLN A 21 -11.83 14.79 -5.68
C GLN A 21 -12.00 14.50 -4.19
N GLU A 22 -12.54 13.34 -3.84
CA GLU A 22 -12.64 12.87 -2.45
C GLU A 22 -11.28 12.37 -1.96
N GLU A 23 -10.54 11.68 -2.82
CA GLU A 23 -9.17 11.23 -2.55
C GLU A 23 -8.22 12.40 -2.25
N GLY A 24 -8.24 13.46 -3.07
CA GLY A 24 -7.42 14.65 -2.85
C GLY A 24 -7.80 15.43 -1.57
N ARG A 25 -9.08 15.44 -1.19
CA ARG A 25 -9.53 16.04 0.08
C ARG A 25 -9.06 15.23 1.28
N ALA A 26 -9.20 13.91 1.23
CA ALA A 26 -8.74 13.02 2.29
C ALA A 26 -7.22 13.14 2.49
N GLU A 27 -6.45 13.19 1.40
CA GLU A 27 -4.99 13.36 1.45
C GLU A 27 -4.59 14.66 2.17
N MET A 28 -5.29 15.77 1.91
CA MET A 28 -5.04 17.04 2.58
C MET A 28 -5.23 16.93 4.11
N TYR A 29 -6.31 16.28 4.55
CA TYR A 29 -6.57 16.09 5.98
C TYR A 29 -5.55 15.14 6.63
N PHE A 30 -5.13 14.08 5.93
CA PHE A 30 -4.09 13.19 6.44
C PHE A 30 -2.73 13.90 6.55
N LYS A 31 -2.34 14.70 5.55
CA LYS A 31 -1.12 15.52 5.62
C LYS A 31 -1.16 16.48 6.80
N GLN A 32 -2.31 17.08 7.08
CA GLN A 32 -2.49 17.95 8.24
C GLN A 32 -2.40 17.17 9.56
N ALA A 33 -2.91 15.94 9.61
CA ALA A 33 -2.82 15.08 10.79
C ALA A 33 -1.39 14.60 11.05
N VAL A 34 -0.64 14.25 10.00
CA VAL A 34 0.78 13.86 10.09
C VAL A 34 1.67 15.06 10.46
N ALA A 35 1.32 16.26 10.00
CA ALA A 35 2.02 17.49 10.37
C ALA A 35 1.58 18.07 11.73
N ALA A 36 0.60 17.46 12.40
CA ALA A 36 0.19 17.91 13.73
C ALA A 36 1.22 17.47 14.77
N GLU A 37 1.57 18.37 15.69
CA GLU A 37 2.40 18.05 16.84
C GLU A 37 1.50 17.68 18.04
N PRO A 38 1.78 16.57 18.76
CA PRO A 38 2.89 15.63 18.56
C PRO A 38 2.69 14.69 17.35
N ALA A 39 3.79 14.31 16.71
CA ALA A 39 3.78 13.31 15.64
C ALA A 39 3.23 11.97 16.19
N ASP A 40 2.25 11.40 15.49
CA ASP A 40 1.56 10.18 15.88
C ASP A 40 1.76 9.12 14.79
N GLY A 41 2.52 8.07 15.10
CA GLY A 41 2.81 6.98 14.17
C GLY A 41 1.54 6.22 13.77
N GLU A 42 0.49 6.22 14.60
CA GLU A 42 -0.82 5.67 14.25
C GLU A 42 -1.52 6.51 13.15
N ALA A 43 -1.35 7.83 13.15
CA ALA A 43 -1.87 8.69 12.09
C ALA A 43 -1.16 8.46 10.76
N MET A 44 0.18 8.33 10.79
CA MET A 44 1.01 7.99 9.63
C MET A 44 0.65 6.60 9.07
N ARG A 45 0.48 5.60 9.93
CA ARG A 45 0.01 4.24 9.56
C ARG A 45 -1.35 4.27 8.85
N ARG A 46 -2.30 5.05 9.36
CA ARG A 46 -3.63 5.18 8.74
C ARG A 46 -3.57 5.87 7.38
N TYR A 47 -2.70 6.85 7.25
CA TYR A 47 -2.47 7.51 5.97
C TYR A 47 -1.84 6.57 4.93
N ALA A 48 -0.86 5.76 5.34
CA ALA A 48 -0.26 4.73 4.48
C ALA A 48 -1.31 3.75 3.92
N ILE A 49 -2.23 3.27 4.77
CA ILE A 49 -3.34 2.39 4.37
C ILE A 49 -4.28 3.10 3.38
N PHE A 50 -4.55 4.39 3.58
CA PHE A 50 -5.35 5.18 2.65
C PHE A 50 -4.67 5.31 1.28
N LEU A 51 -3.37 5.61 1.24
CA LEU A 51 -2.61 5.70 -0.02
C LEU A 51 -2.62 4.36 -0.77
N TRP A 52 -2.49 3.25 -0.04
CA TRP A 52 -2.51 1.91 -0.61
C TRP A 52 -3.89 1.54 -1.20
N HIS A 53 -4.98 1.73 -0.46
CA HIS A 53 -6.31 1.31 -0.91
C HIS A 53 -7.04 2.31 -1.82
N ALA A 54 -6.88 3.61 -1.58
CA ALA A 54 -7.61 4.65 -2.30
C ALA A 54 -6.88 5.04 -3.58
N ARG A 55 -5.58 5.35 -3.48
CA ARG A 55 -4.77 5.78 -4.63
C ARG A 55 -4.09 4.64 -5.38
N GLY A 56 -3.89 3.48 -4.73
CA GLY A 56 -3.08 2.39 -5.29
C GLY A 56 -1.59 2.73 -5.34
N ASP A 57 -1.16 3.73 -4.57
CA ASP A 57 0.22 4.23 -4.56
C ASP A 57 1.03 3.45 -3.51
N MET A 58 1.61 2.34 -3.95
CA MET A 58 2.33 1.42 -3.06
C MET A 58 3.64 2.03 -2.54
N ALA A 59 4.37 2.77 -3.37
CA ALA A 59 5.63 3.40 -2.96
C ALA A 59 5.38 4.47 -1.88
N ALA A 60 4.41 5.35 -2.09
CA ALA A 60 4.07 6.36 -1.10
C ALA A 60 3.52 5.77 0.21
N ALA A 61 2.81 4.63 0.13
CA ALA A 61 2.36 3.91 1.32
C ALA A 61 3.54 3.31 2.11
N GLU A 62 4.54 2.75 1.42
CA GLU A 62 5.74 2.19 2.04
C GLU A 62 6.57 3.25 2.77
N ASP A 63 6.79 4.41 2.16
CA ASP A 63 7.50 5.53 2.80
C ASP A 63 6.80 5.92 4.11
N MET A 64 5.47 6.06 4.09
CA MET A 64 4.69 6.43 5.28
C MET A 64 4.69 5.35 6.37
N PHE A 65 4.77 4.06 6.00
CA PHE A 65 4.92 2.99 6.99
C PHE A 65 6.31 3.00 7.63
N THR A 66 7.36 3.28 6.85
CA THR A 66 8.73 3.40 7.34
C THR A 66 8.85 4.57 8.31
N ASP A 67 8.37 5.75 7.93
CA ASP A 67 8.36 6.94 8.78
C ASP A 67 7.60 6.69 10.10
N ALA A 68 6.47 5.98 10.04
CA ALA A 68 5.70 5.61 11.23
C ALA A 68 6.47 4.66 12.17
N ILE A 69 7.30 3.77 11.63
CA ILE A 69 8.15 2.86 12.42
C ILE A 69 9.31 3.63 13.05
N ASP A 70 9.86 4.62 12.37
CA ASP A 70 10.93 5.47 12.90
C ASP A 70 10.45 6.35 14.07
N GLU A 71 9.22 6.87 13.99
CA GLU A 71 8.62 7.66 15.07
C GLU A 71 8.24 6.78 16.27
N GLU A 72 7.59 5.63 16.03
CA GLU A 72 7.13 4.72 17.09
C GLU A 72 7.61 3.29 16.89
N PRO A 73 8.91 3.02 17.09
CA PRO A 73 9.49 1.70 16.86
C PRO A 73 8.93 0.64 17.82
N GLU A 74 8.44 1.04 19.00
CA GLU A 74 7.86 0.13 19.99
C GLU A 74 6.43 -0.34 19.61
N SER A 75 5.75 0.35 18.70
CA SER A 75 4.37 0.03 18.34
C SER A 75 4.28 -1.23 17.46
N SER A 76 3.77 -2.32 18.05
CA SER A 76 3.54 -3.57 17.33
C SER A 76 2.46 -3.46 16.26
N HIS A 77 1.54 -2.50 16.41
CA HIS A 77 0.44 -2.27 15.46
C HIS A 77 0.93 -1.72 14.12
N ILE A 78 1.90 -0.80 14.13
CA ILE A 78 2.51 -0.24 12.93
C ILE A 78 3.28 -1.33 12.19
N ARG A 79 4.17 -2.05 12.88
CA ARG A 79 4.92 -3.18 12.29
C ARG A 79 4.01 -4.28 11.73
N SER A 80 2.92 -4.62 12.42
CA SER A 80 1.96 -5.62 11.94
C SER A 80 1.25 -5.15 10.66
N SER A 81 0.94 -3.86 10.56
CA SER A 81 0.30 -3.28 9.38
C SER A 81 1.26 -3.22 8.20
N TYR A 82 2.53 -2.89 8.44
CA TYR A 82 3.58 -2.91 7.41
C TYR A 82 3.85 -4.33 6.89
N ALA A 83 3.94 -5.33 7.78
CA ALA A 83 4.05 -6.73 7.38
C ALA A 83 2.86 -7.20 6.53
N TRP A 84 1.64 -6.77 6.87
CA TRP A 84 0.46 -7.06 6.07
C TRP A 84 0.49 -6.37 4.71
N PHE A 85 0.91 -5.11 4.66
CA PHE A 85 1.13 -4.38 3.41
C PHE A 85 2.10 -5.15 2.50
N LEU A 86 3.28 -5.52 3.01
CA LEU A 86 4.29 -6.28 2.27
C LEU A 86 3.77 -7.64 1.76
N TRP A 87 3.02 -8.36 2.59
CA TRP A 87 2.39 -9.62 2.19
C TRP A 87 1.42 -9.44 1.02
N MET A 88 0.66 -8.34 1.01
CA MET A 88 -0.38 -8.09 0.01
C MET A 88 0.15 -7.46 -1.28
N THR A 89 1.18 -6.60 -1.18
CA THR A 89 1.87 -6.01 -2.34
C THR A 89 2.95 -6.93 -2.91
N GLY A 90 3.22 -8.05 -2.22
CA GLY A 90 4.12 -9.10 -2.68
C GLY A 90 5.59 -8.71 -2.63
N GLY A 91 5.96 -7.70 -1.84
CA GLY A 91 7.31 -7.14 -1.70
C GLY A 91 7.96 -6.88 -3.05
N LEU A 92 8.10 -5.62 -3.47
CA LEU A 92 8.56 -5.19 -4.81
C LEU A 92 9.88 -5.81 -5.33
N ASP A 93 10.56 -6.69 -4.58
CA ASP A 93 11.76 -7.40 -4.97
C ASP A 93 11.82 -8.91 -4.64
N THR A 94 10.74 -9.56 -4.18
CA THR A 94 10.86 -11.02 -3.84
C THR A 94 10.83 -11.97 -5.04
N CYS A 95 10.83 -11.44 -6.26
CA CYS A 95 11.29 -12.18 -7.43
C CYS A 95 12.79 -11.92 -7.71
N LEU A 96 13.65 -12.10 -6.70
CA LEU A 96 14.91 -12.83 -6.88
C LEU A 96 14.55 -14.27 -7.30
N VAL A 97 14.05 -14.42 -8.53
CA VAL A 97 14.25 -15.66 -9.25
C VAL A 97 15.75 -15.72 -9.42
N ASP A 98 16.40 -16.67 -8.76
CA ASP A 98 17.79 -17.08 -8.94
C ASP A 98 18.05 -17.44 -10.41
N THR A 99 17.97 -16.44 -11.28
CA THR A 99 18.45 -16.46 -12.65
C THR A 99 19.93 -16.08 -12.65
N ILE A 100 20.68 -16.58 -11.67
CA ILE A 100 22.06 -16.99 -11.92
C ILE A 100 21.98 -18.39 -12.53
N ASN A 101 21.52 -18.38 -13.78
CA ASN A 101 21.51 -19.50 -14.68
C ASN A 101 22.95 -19.87 -15.00
N VAL A 102 23.32 -21.11 -14.65
CA VAL A 102 24.38 -21.99 -15.16
C VAL A 102 25.79 -21.41 -15.41
N ASN A 103 26.80 -21.99 -14.72
CA ASN A 103 28.01 -22.62 -15.29
C ASN A 103 29.28 -22.50 -14.40
N ASP A 104 29.31 -23.02 -13.16
CA ASP A 104 30.58 -23.05 -12.40
C ASP A 104 30.75 -24.27 -11.46
N ASP A 105 30.25 -25.45 -11.85
CA ASP A 105 30.66 -26.72 -11.22
C ASP A 105 31.48 -27.55 -12.22
N ALA A 106 32.72 -27.12 -12.45
CA ALA A 106 33.76 -27.90 -13.09
C ALA A 106 34.87 -28.15 -12.07
N GLU A 107 34.79 -29.26 -11.33
CA GLU A 107 35.92 -29.96 -10.68
C GLU A 107 35.68 -31.48 -10.71
#